data_AF-A0A4Y2A127-F1
#
_entry.id   AF-A0A4Y2A127-F1
#
_cell.length_a   1.000
_cell.length_b   1.000
_cell.length_c   1.000
_cell.angle_alpha   90.00
_cell.angle_beta   90.00
_cell.angle_gamma   90.00
#
_symmetry.space_group_name_H-M   'P 1'
#
loop_
_entity.id
_entity.type
_entity.pdbx_description
1 polymer ?
#
loop_
_entity_poly.entity_id
_entity_poly.type
_entity_poly.pdbx_seq_one_letter_code
_entity_poly.pdbx_strand_id
1 'polypeptide(L)' 'DAMQHQNNYAFSTKDKGNTERAQRYKGGWWFEDSTLFCHLNGEYKPGKNEFGSLHWYPWRKFENLAGVEIKVRPK' A
#
# COMPACT_ATOMS: atom_id res chain seq x y z
N ASP A 1 -3.56 -1.31 13.46
CA ASP A 1 -4.33 -1.52 12.23
C ASP A 1 -3.67 -0.69 11.13
N ALA A 2 -3.18 -1.29 10.04
CA ALA A 2 -2.49 -0.53 8.99
C ALA A 2 -3.45 0.23 8.06
N MET A 3 -4.67 -0.32 7.87
CA MET A 3 -5.67 0.19 6.93
C MET A 3 -6.39 1.45 7.45
N GLN A 4 -6.35 1.65 8.77
CA GLN A 4 -6.95 2.83 9.41
C GLN A 4 -6.32 4.14 8.92
N HIS A 5 -5.04 4.13 8.56
CA HIS A 5 -4.32 5.32 8.11
C HIS A 5 -4.73 5.81 6.71
N GLN A 6 -5.30 4.93 5.89
CA GLN A 6 -5.79 5.28 4.56
C GLN A 6 -7.28 5.65 4.55
N ASN A 7 -7.96 5.63 5.71
CA ASN A 7 -9.36 6.00 5.79
C ASN A 7 -9.57 7.47 5.36
N ASN A 8 -10.63 7.73 4.60
CA ASN A 8 -10.98 9.02 4.01
C ASN A 8 -9.98 9.59 2.97
N TYR A 9 -8.95 8.85 2.56
CA TYR A 9 -8.11 9.26 1.44
C TYR A 9 -8.73 8.83 0.11
N ALA A 10 -8.52 9.63 -0.93
CA ALA A 10 -8.98 9.30 -2.27
C ALA A 10 -8.05 8.27 -2.93
N PHE A 11 -8.62 7.35 -3.70
CA PHE A 11 -7.84 6.40 -4.48
C PHE A 11 -7.05 7.15 -5.57
N SER A 12 -5.76 6.85 -5.68
CA SER A 12 -4.87 7.49 -6.65
C SER A 12 -4.12 6.46 -7.49
N THR A 13 -3.80 6.84 -8.73
CA THR A 13 -3.02 6.08 -9.71
C THR A 13 -1.94 6.99 -10.29
N LYS A 14 -1.06 6.45 -11.14
CA LYS A 14 0.03 7.20 -11.77
C LYS A 14 -0.42 8.47 -12.52
N ASP A 15 -1.68 8.55 -12.91
CA ASP A 15 -2.30 9.55 -13.77
C ASP A 15 -3.52 10.26 -13.15
N LYS A 16 -3.94 9.90 -11.92
CA LYS A 16 -5.08 10.52 -11.21
C LYS A 16 -4.88 10.57 -9.69
N GLY A 17 -5.31 11.66 -9.05
CA GLY A 17 -5.26 11.83 -7.59
C GLY A 17 -3.91 12.31 -7.10
N ASN A 18 -3.40 11.75 -6.00
CA ASN A 18 -2.03 11.97 -5.52
C ASN A 18 -1.03 11.21 -6.43
N THR A 19 -0.85 11.73 -7.64
CA THR A 19 -0.04 11.12 -8.70
C THR A 19 1.44 11.05 -8.32
N GLU A 20 1.95 12.03 -7.55
CA GLU A 20 3.33 12.03 -7.05
C GLU A 20 3.62 10.77 -6.23
N ARG A 21 2.76 10.43 -5.26
CA ARG A 21 2.92 9.22 -4.46
C ARG A 21 2.70 7.95 -5.27
N ALA A 22 1.69 7.92 -6.12
CA ALA A 22 1.40 6.75 -6.93
C ALA A 22 2.55 6.41 -7.89
N GLN A 23 3.22 7.43 -8.44
CA GLN A 23 4.43 7.25 -9.26
C GLN A 23 5.64 6.85 -8.40
N ARG A 24 5.83 7.48 -7.22
CA ARG A 24 6.94 7.15 -6.29
C ARG A 24 6.89 5.71 -5.78
N TYR A 25 5.72 5.23 -5.38
CA TYR A 25 5.53 3.90 -4.79
C TYR A 25 5.02 2.85 -5.77
N LYS A 26 4.76 3.24 -7.02
CA LYS A 26 4.42 2.35 -8.15
C LYS A 26 3.25 1.43 -7.84
N GLY A 27 2.09 2.02 -7.59
CA GLY A 27 0.85 1.28 -7.36
C GLY A 27 -0.37 2.20 -7.31
N GLY A 28 -1.56 1.60 -7.41
CA GLY A 28 -2.81 2.30 -7.15
C GLY A 28 -3.23 2.08 -5.70
N TRP A 29 -3.40 3.14 -4.92
CA TRP A 29 -3.73 3.03 -3.49
C TRP A 29 -4.45 4.28 -2.97
N TRP A 30 -5.06 4.15 -1.79
CA TRP A 30 -5.52 5.27 -0.99
C TRP A 30 -4.32 5.87 -0.24
N PHE A 31 -3.47 6.58 -0.96
CA PHE A 31 -2.26 7.16 -0.38
C PHE A 31 -2.59 8.28 0.60
N GLU A 32 -2.09 8.16 1.82
CA GLU A 32 -2.14 9.23 2.82
C GLU A 32 -0.93 10.16 2.72
N ASP A 33 -1.01 11.32 3.35
CA ASP A 33 -0.08 12.42 3.10
C ASP A 33 1.27 12.30 3.82
N SER A 34 1.39 11.47 4.86
CA SER A 34 2.58 11.41 5.70
C SER A 34 3.41 10.13 5.56
N THR A 35 2.78 8.96 5.45
CA THR A 35 3.47 7.67 5.38
C THR A 35 2.71 6.64 4.53
N LEU A 36 3.14 5.38 4.59
CA LEU A 36 2.56 4.24 3.88
C LEU A 36 2.69 3.00 4.77
N PHE A 37 1.75 2.82 5.70
CA PHE A 37 1.75 1.68 6.63
C PHE A 37 1.43 0.33 5.97
N CYS A 38 0.77 0.34 4.82
CA CYS A 38 0.60 -0.84 3.99
C CYS A 38 0.43 -0.43 2.53
N HIS A 39 0.91 -1.28 1.63
CA HIS A 39 0.74 -1.09 0.20
C HIS A 39 0.59 -2.45 -0.46
N LEU A 40 -0.64 -2.96 -0.53
CA LEU A 40 -0.90 -4.31 -1.05
C LEU A 40 -0.86 -4.39 -2.59
N ASN A 41 -0.85 -3.22 -3.25
CA ASN A 41 -0.68 -3.06 -4.70
C ASN A 41 0.74 -2.61 -5.10
N GLY A 42 1.71 -2.66 -4.17
CA GLY A 42 3.11 -2.32 -4.44
C GLY A 42 3.84 -3.39 -5.24
N GLU A 43 5.04 -3.07 -5.70
CA GLU A 43 5.88 -4.02 -6.43
C GLU A 43 6.12 -5.29 -5.61
N TYR A 44 5.90 -6.46 -6.22
CA TYR A 44 6.27 -7.76 -5.66
C TYR A 44 7.79 -7.97 -5.82
N LYS A 45 8.48 -8.12 -4.69
CA LYS A 45 9.94 -8.15 -4.56
C LYS A 45 10.33 -9.19 -3.49
N PRO A 46 10.20 -10.49 -3.77
CA PRO A 46 10.40 -11.54 -2.78
C PRO A 46 11.80 -11.44 -2.14
N GLY A 47 11.85 -11.58 -0.81
CA GLY A 47 13.09 -11.49 -0.03
C GLY A 47 13.63 -10.07 0.18
N LYS A 48 12.92 -9.02 -0.28
CA LYS A 48 13.29 -7.62 -0.03
C LYS A 48 12.54 -7.03 1.16
N ASN A 49 13.16 -6.04 1.79
CA ASN A 49 12.58 -5.22 2.86
C ASN A 49 12.67 -3.76 2.41
N GLU A 50 11.70 -3.33 1.60
CA GLU A 50 11.75 -2.05 0.87
C GLU A 50 10.46 -1.27 1.07
N PHE A 51 10.60 -0.04 1.55
CA PHE A 51 9.50 0.91 1.63
C PHE A 51 8.88 1.14 0.25
N GLY A 52 7.55 1.18 0.18
CA GLY A 52 6.82 1.32 -1.10
C GLY A 52 6.54 0.01 -1.84
N SER A 53 7.24 -1.09 -1.51
CA SER A 53 6.95 -2.41 -2.08
C SER A 53 5.67 -3.03 -1.48
N LEU A 54 5.30 -4.24 -1.91
CA LEU A 54 4.18 -4.99 -1.34
C LEU A 54 4.42 -5.33 0.14
N HIS A 55 3.80 -4.62 1.10
CA HIS A 55 4.06 -4.84 2.54
C HIS A 55 2.89 -4.49 3.47
N TRP A 56 3.02 -4.92 4.74
CA TRP A 56 2.13 -4.59 5.86
C TRP A 56 2.94 -4.27 7.13
N TYR A 57 3.09 -2.99 7.46
CA TYR A 57 4.06 -2.49 8.43
C TYR A 57 3.87 -3.04 9.86
N PRO A 58 2.66 -3.06 10.44
CA PRO A 58 2.47 -3.55 11.81
C PRO A 58 2.83 -5.03 12.02
N TRP A 59 2.91 -5.83 10.95
CA TRP A 59 3.23 -7.25 11.05
C TRP A 59 4.70 -7.54 10.72
N ARG A 60 5.16 -7.18 9.52
CA ARG A 60 6.52 -7.51 9.03
C ARG A 60 7.28 -6.28 8.51
N LYS A 61 6.91 -5.08 8.98
CA LYS A 61 7.52 -3.82 8.53
C LYS A 61 7.44 -3.72 6.99
N PHE A 62 8.56 -3.51 6.29
CA PHE A 62 8.59 -3.42 4.83
C PHE A 62 9.00 -4.72 4.14
N GLU A 63 9.02 -5.85 4.86
CA GLU A 63 9.27 -7.16 4.24
C GLU A 63 8.19 -7.48 3.22
N ASN A 64 8.63 -7.87 2.04
CA ASN A 64 7.74 -8.17 0.93
C ASN A 64 6.93 -9.45 1.22
N LEU A 65 5.60 -9.36 1.15
CA LEU A 65 4.73 -10.49 1.44
C LEU A 65 4.61 -11.40 0.22
N ALA A 66 4.71 -12.72 0.43
CA ALA A 66 4.66 -13.72 -0.65
C ALA A 66 3.29 -13.83 -1.33
N GLY A 67 2.22 -13.41 -0.65
CA GLY A 67 0.87 -13.41 -1.17
C GLY A 67 -0.07 -12.64 -0.25
N VAL A 68 -1.04 -11.95 -0.84
CA VAL A 68 -2.04 -11.14 -0.15
C VAL A 68 -3.37 -11.23 -0.88
N GLU A 69 -4.46 -11.18 -0.12
CA GLU A 69 -5.82 -11.12 -0.65
C GLU A 69 -6.62 -10.11 0.17
N ILE A 70 -7.43 -9.29 -0.51
CA ILE A 70 -8.43 -8.43 0.12
C ILE A 70 -9.80 -8.99 -0.26
N LYS A 71 -10.61 -9.37 0.74
CA LYS A 71 -11.92 -9.99 0.55
C LYS A 71 -12.95 -9.27 1.41
N VAL A 72 -14.17 -9.15 0.90
CA VAL A 72 -15.31 -8.58 1.62
C VAL A 72 -16.41 -9.63 1.79
N ARG A 73 -17.19 -9.50 2.86
CA ARG A 73 -18.37 -10.33 3.15
C ARG A 73 -19.45 -9.41 3.75
N PRO A 74 -20.74 -9.65 3.48
CA PRO A 74 -21.82 -8.99 4.22
C PRO A 74 -21.58 -9.08 5.73
N LYS A 75 -21.97 -8.02 6.44
CA LYS A 75 -21.93 -8.02 7.91
C LYS A 75 -22.91 -9.04 8.47
#